data_AF-A0A2W4XFF6-F1
#
_entry.id   AF-A0A2W4XFF6-F1
#
_cell.length_a   1.000
_cell.length_b   1.000
_cell.length_c   1.000
_cell.angle_alpha   90.00
_cell.angle_beta   90.00
_cell.angle_gamma   90.00
#
_symmetry.space_group_name_H-M   'P 1'
#
loop_
_entity.id
_entity.type
_entity.pdbx_description
1 polymer ?
#
loop_
_entity_poly.entity_id
_entity_poly.type
_entity_poly.pdbx_seq_one_letter_code
_entity_poly.pdbx_strand_id
1 'polypeptide(L)'
;MSRIIAALLLCLAFAPIARAQSFDCASASGVLQRVCAAPDLIPLEEERLQLIADIQFFDPAHPAIQGEGAWLAAQEACADDACLASGYGVHNQELRAALDAARPPEELVDEPEPIAPPTIAPRDGPASSLDDGPAVQPNEYLIGLGIVLVTFLIAFWLLTTAARARRRDRDV
;
A
#
# COMPACT_ATOMS: atom_id res chain seq x y z
N MET A 1 19.21 -30.12 14.40
CA MET A 1 19.60 -28.76 13.94
C MET A 1 19.31 -28.54 12.45
N SER A 2 19.69 -29.44 11.53
CA SER A 2 19.48 -29.24 10.07
C SER A 2 18.02 -29.03 9.63
N ARG A 3 17.03 -29.61 10.33
CA ARG A 3 15.60 -29.44 10.00
C ARG A 3 15.04 -28.05 10.35
N ILE A 4 15.64 -27.37 11.33
CA ILE A 4 15.20 -26.03 11.76
C ILE A 4 15.69 -24.99 10.73
N ILE A 5 16.92 -25.15 10.24
CA ILE A 5 17.50 -24.28 9.20
C ILE A 5 16.71 -24.39 7.89
N ALA A 6 16.32 -25.61 7.50
CA ALA A 6 15.50 -25.82 6.30
C ALA A 6 14.10 -25.18 6.42
N ALA A 7 13.48 -25.24 7.60
CA ALA A 7 12.19 -24.58 7.84
C ALA A 7 12.31 -23.05 7.79
N LEU A 8 13.39 -22.49 8.36
CA LEU A 8 13.66 -21.06 8.35
C LEU A 8 13.93 -20.52 6.93
N LEU A 9 14.69 -21.26 6.11
CA LEU A 9 14.93 -20.89 4.71
C LEU A 9 13.66 -20.97 3.86
N LEU A 10 12.79 -21.94 4.13
CA LEU A 10 11.50 -22.04 3.45
C LEU A 10 10.58 -20.87 3.81
N CYS A 11 10.55 -20.44 5.07
CA CYS A 11 9.78 -19.26 5.48
C CYS A 11 10.31 -17.95 4.87
N LEU A 12 11.63 -17.80 4.69
CA LEU A 12 12.20 -16.62 4.02
C LEU A 12 11.84 -16.55 2.53
N ALA A 13 11.68 -17.69 1.84
CA ALA A 13 11.31 -17.72 0.43
C ALA A 13 9.84 -17.28 0.18
N PHE A 14 9.00 -17.33 1.22
CA PHE A 14 7.60 -16.91 1.17
C PHE A 14 7.34 -15.59 1.89
N ALA A 15 8.39 -14.87 2.31
CA ALA A 15 8.20 -13.51 2.78
C ALA A 15 7.57 -12.70 1.63
N PRO A 16 6.33 -12.21 1.78
CA PRO A 16 5.76 -11.31 0.79
C PRO A 16 6.72 -10.14 0.72
N ILE A 17 7.35 -9.95 -0.44
CA ILE A 17 8.06 -8.71 -0.71
C ILE A 17 6.95 -7.68 -0.62
N ALA A 18 6.92 -6.92 0.48
CA ALA A 18 6.04 -5.79 0.65
C ALA A 18 6.43 -4.79 -0.44
N ARG A 19 5.89 -5.02 -1.63
CA ARG A 19 5.91 -4.04 -2.69
C ARG A 19 4.94 -3.00 -2.17
N ALA A 20 5.50 -1.91 -1.62
CA ALA A 20 4.80 -0.64 -1.52
C ALA A 20 3.91 -0.53 -2.74
N GLN A 21 2.63 -0.17 -2.59
CA GLN A 21 1.62 -0.22 -3.65
C GLN A 21 2.15 0.46 -4.92
N SER A 22 2.85 -0.34 -5.72
CA SER A 22 3.68 0.12 -6.80
C SER A 22 2.86 -0.25 -7.98
N PHE A 23 2.46 0.80 -8.66
CA PHE A 23 2.06 0.81 -10.03
C PHE A 23 2.53 -0.45 -10.80
N ASP A 24 1.59 -1.35 -11.14
CA ASP A 24 1.91 -2.63 -11.77
C ASP A 24 2.05 -2.49 -13.29
N CYS A 25 3.29 -2.31 -13.74
CA CYS A 25 3.60 -2.22 -15.15
C CYS A 25 3.33 -3.51 -15.95
N ALA A 26 3.12 -4.67 -15.31
CA ALA A 26 2.87 -5.91 -16.03
C ALA A 26 1.49 -5.95 -16.71
N SER A 27 0.51 -5.20 -16.18
CA SER A 27 -0.87 -5.14 -16.68
C SER A 27 -1.24 -3.79 -17.31
N ALA A 28 -0.25 -2.91 -17.51
CA ALA A 28 -0.47 -1.57 -18.04
C ALA A 28 -0.88 -1.57 -19.52
N SER A 29 -1.78 -0.66 -19.89
CA SER A 29 -2.21 -0.42 -21.28
C SER A 29 -2.41 1.08 -21.54
N GLY A 30 -2.42 1.50 -22.81
CA GLY A 30 -2.63 2.91 -23.19
C GLY A 30 -1.52 3.83 -22.67
N VAL A 31 -1.90 4.99 -22.13
CA VAL A 31 -1.00 5.96 -21.48
C VAL A 31 -0.13 5.30 -20.41
N LEU A 32 -0.68 4.34 -19.70
CA LEU A 32 -0.02 3.65 -18.61
C LEU A 32 1.17 2.81 -19.08
N GLN A 33 1.03 2.18 -20.25
CA GLN A 33 2.12 1.45 -20.87
C GLN A 33 3.27 2.39 -21.26
N ARG A 34 2.97 3.62 -21.67
CA ARG A 34 3.98 4.64 -21.98
C ARG A 34 4.71 5.12 -20.73
N VAL A 35 3.98 5.37 -19.64
CA VAL A 35 4.58 5.68 -18.33
C VAL A 35 5.55 4.58 -17.90
N CYS A 36 5.17 3.30 -18.05
CA CYS A 36 6.05 2.18 -17.74
C CYS A 36 7.30 2.08 -18.64
N ALA A 37 7.24 2.60 -19.86
CA ALA A 37 8.36 2.60 -20.80
C ALA A 37 9.34 3.78 -20.57
N ALA A 38 8.90 4.82 -19.87
CA ALA A 38 9.67 6.04 -19.62
C ALA A 38 9.95 6.21 -18.12
N PRO A 39 11.15 5.87 -17.63
CA PRO A 39 11.49 5.90 -16.21
C PRO A 39 11.25 7.26 -15.53
N ASP A 40 11.39 8.35 -16.28
CA ASP A 40 11.19 9.72 -15.79
C ASP A 40 9.71 10.05 -15.51
N LEU A 41 8.76 9.29 -16.09
CA LEU A 41 7.31 9.47 -15.87
C LEU A 41 6.79 8.69 -14.65
N ILE A 42 7.49 7.64 -14.22
CA ILE A 42 7.12 6.83 -13.06
C ILE A 42 6.92 7.69 -11.78
N PRO A 43 7.86 8.55 -11.36
CA PRO A 43 7.67 9.35 -10.14
C PRO A 43 6.50 10.33 -10.25
N LEU A 44 6.18 10.81 -11.45
CA LEU A 44 5.03 11.69 -11.66
C LEU A 44 3.69 10.95 -11.52
N GLU A 45 3.63 9.71 -12.00
CA GLU A 45 2.48 8.82 -11.82
C GLU A 45 2.31 8.40 -10.37
N GLU A 46 3.39 8.04 -9.68
CA GLU A 46 3.37 7.71 -8.25
C GLU A 46 2.87 8.90 -7.42
N GLU A 47 3.37 10.10 -7.70
CA GLU A 47 2.88 11.31 -7.05
C GLU A 47 1.39 11.54 -7.32
N ARG A 48 0.93 11.40 -8.57
CA ARG A 48 -0.48 11.56 -8.93
C ARG A 48 -1.35 10.60 -8.11
N LEU A 49 -0.98 9.32 -8.06
CA LEU A 49 -1.71 8.30 -7.30
C LEU A 49 -1.74 8.61 -5.81
N GLN A 50 -0.63 9.08 -5.24
CA GLN A 50 -0.56 9.48 -3.84
C GLN A 50 -1.50 10.66 -3.54
N LEU A 51 -1.46 11.72 -4.36
CA LEU A 51 -2.33 12.88 -4.20
C LEU A 51 -3.82 12.51 -4.31
N ILE A 52 -4.17 11.65 -5.25
CA ILE A 52 -5.53 11.12 -5.39
C ILE A 52 -5.95 10.34 -4.14
N ALA A 53 -5.10 9.47 -3.62
CA ALA A 53 -5.38 8.70 -2.40
C ALA A 53 -5.59 9.63 -1.19
N ASP A 54 -4.76 10.68 -1.06
CA ASP A 54 -4.87 11.66 0.02
C ASP A 54 -6.16 12.49 -0.11
N ILE A 55 -6.50 12.96 -1.31
CA ILE A 55 -7.77 13.68 -1.54
C ILE A 55 -8.96 12.76 -1.23
N GLN A 56 -8.95 11.50 -1.70
CA GLN A 56 -10.01 10.54 -1.42
C GLN A 56 -10.16 10.25 0.08
N PHE A 57 -9.08 10.31 0.85
CA PHE A 57 -9.12 10.14 2.30
C PHE A 57 -9.89 11.28 2.99
N PHE A 58 -9.66 12.54 2.58
CA PHE A 58 -10.31 13.70 3.18
C PHE A 58 -11.71 13.98 2.61
N ASP A 59 -11.85 13.93 1.27
CA ASP A 59 -13.09 14.19 0.55
C ASP A 59 -13.24 13.23 -0.66
N PRO A 60 -13.85 12.04 -0.45
CA PRO A 60 -14.09 11.07 -1.52
C PRO A 60 -14.96 11.59 -2.68
N ALA A 61 -15.74 12.65 -2.46
CA ALA A 61 -16.62 13.22 -3.46
C ALA A 61 -16.00 14.41 -4.20
N HIS A 62 -14.74 14.76 -3.88
CA HIS A 62 -14.08 15.95 -4.42
C HIS A 62 -14.10 15.93 -5.96
N PRO A 63 -14.44 17.06 -6.64
CA PRO A 63 -14.56 17.10 -8.10
C PRO A 63 -13.29 16.67 -8.86
N ALA A 64 -12.11 16.90 -8.27
CA ALA A 64 -10.84 16.45 -8.84
C ALA A 64 -10.78 14.92 -9.02
N ILE A 65 -11.35 14.15 -8.08
CA ILE A 65 -11.42 12.68 -8.17
C ILE A 65 -12.33 12.25 -9.33
N GLN A 66 -13.46 12.94 -9.50
CA GLN A 66 -14.42 12.62 -10.54
C GLN A 66 -13.89 12.95 -11.96
N GLY A 67 -13.00 13.94 -12.07
CA GLY A 67 -12.37 14.35 -13.32
C GLY A 67 -11.22 13.46 -13.79
N GLU A 68 -10.70 12.59 -12.92
CA GLU A 68 -9.45 11.85 -13.16
C GLU A 68 -9.48 10.97 -14.42
N GLY A 69 -10.60 10.28 -14.66
CA GLY A 69 -10.76 9.44 -15.85
C GLY A 69 -10.75 10.24 -17.15
N ALA A 70 -11.33 11.45 -17.14
CA ALA A 70 -11.34 12.33 -18.31
C ALA A 70 -9.94 12.92 -18.57
N TRP A 71 -9.21 13.26 -17.50
CA TRP A 71 -7.84 13.72 -17.59
C TRP A 71 -6.91 12.65 -18.19
N LEU A 72 -6.98 11.41 -17.70
CA LEU A 72 -6.22 10.27 -18.25
C LEU A 72 -6.52 10.04 -19.73
N ALA A 73 -7.79 10.11 -20.12
CA ALA A 73 -8.18 9.98 -21.52
C ALA A 73 -7.60 11.10 -22.40
N ALA A 74 -7.47 12.32 -21.87
CA ALA A 74 -6.84 13.42 -22.59
C ALA A 74 -5.33 13.20 -22.82
N GLN A 75 -4.64 12.51 -21.90
CA GLN A 75 -3.23 12.16 -22.06
C GLN A 75 -2.97 11.20 -23.22
N GLU A 76 -3.99 10.47 -23.69
CA GLU A 76 -3.83 9.61 -24.87
C GLU A 76 -3.44 10.41 -26.12
N ALA A 77 -3.81 11.69 -26.19
CA ALA A 77 -3.47 12.57 -27.31
C ALA A 77 -2.02 13.05 -27.34
N CYS A 78 -1.24 12.84 -26.26
CA CYS A 78 0.16 13.24 -26.25
C CYS A 78 0.99 12.46 -27.27
N ALA A 79 1.83 13.17 -28.02
CA ALA A 79 2.66 12.57 -29.07
C ALA A 79 3.98 11.97 -28.53
N ASP A 80 4.48 12.48 -27.42
CA ASP A 80 5.77 12.11 -26.83
C ASP A 80 5.75 12.19 -25.29
N ASP A 81 6.86 11.73 -24.69
CA ASP A 81 7.02 11.69 -23.24
C ASP A 81 7.13 13.09 -22.63
N ALA A 82 7.60 14.09 -23.37
CA ALA A 82 7.69 15.47 -22.91
C ALA A 82 6.29 16.09 -22.73
N CYS A 83 5.38 15.81 -23.66
CA CYS A 83 3.96 16.17 -23.54
C CYS A 83 3.34 15.53 -22.31
N LEU A 84 3.57 14.22 -22.10
CA LEU A 84 3.07 13.50 -20.91
C LEU A 84 3.63 14.11 -19.63
N ALA A 85 4.96 14.30 -19.54
CA ALA A 85 5.60 14.89 -18.36
C ALA A 85 5.02 16.27 -18.02
N SER A 86 4.79 17.11 -19.03
CA SER A 86 4.15 18.42 -18.85
C SER A 86 2.69 18.29 -18.37
N GLY A 87 1.92 17.36 -18.95
CA GLY A 87 0.53 17.12 -18.57
C GLY A 87 0.42 16.64 -17.11
N TYR A 88 1.25 15.68 -16.73
CA TYR A 88 1.38 15.21 -15.34
C TYR A 88 1.81 16.32 -14.38
N GLY A 89 2.82 17.12 -14.75
CA GLY A 89 3.30 18.20 -13.88
C GLY A 89 2.23 19.25 -13.57
N VAL A 90 1.45 19.66 -14.59
CA VAL A 90 0.33 20.59 -14.40
C VAL A 90 -0.77 19.95 -13.55
N HIS A 91 -1.15 18.71 -13.85
CA HIS A 91 -2.20 18.01 -13.11
C HIS A 91 -1.84 17.77 -11.64
N ASN A 92 -0.61 17.34 -11.36
CA ASN A 92 -0.15 17.16 -9.97
C ASN A 92 -0.18 18.49 -9.20
N GLN A 93 0.08 19.62 -9.86
CA GLN A 93 -0.07 20.93 -9.23
C GLN A 93 -1.55 21.24 -8.90
N GLU A 94 -2.48 20.93 -9.81
CA GLU A 94 -3.91 21.07 -9.58
C GLU A 94 -4.40 20.17 -8.43
N LEU A 95 -3.92 18.92 -8.38
CA LEU A 95 -4.23 17.97 -7.31
C LEU A 95 -3.68 18.42 -5.95
N ARG A 96 -2.46 18.98 -5.89
CA ARG A 96 -1.94 19.56 -4.63
C ARG A 96 -2.84 20.70 -4.13
N ALA A 97 -3.26 21.59 -5.02
CA ALA A 97 -4.20 22.66 -4.65
C ALA A 97 -5.56 22.13 -4.20
N ALA A 98 -6.06 21.07 -4.84
CA ALA A 98 -7.28 20.37 -4.43
C ALA A 98 -7.14 19.71 -3.06
N LEU A 99 -6.00 19.08 -2.77
CA LEU A 99 -5.71 18.46 -1.48
C LEU A 99 -5.68 19.50 -0.35
N ASP A 100 -5.03 20.64 -0.57
CA ASP A 100 -5.01 21.73 0.40
C ASP A 100 -6.41 22.31 0.66
N ALA A 101 -7.28 22.33 -0.36
CA ALA A 101 -8.68 22.75 -0.22
C ALA A 101 -9.57 21.70 0.47
N ALA A 102 -9.27 20.41 0.28
CA ALA A 102 -10.00 19.29 0.87
C ALA A 102 -9.62 19.04 2.34
N ARG A 103 -8.40 19.42 2.75
CA ARG A 103 -7.97 19.28 4.14
C ARG A 103 -8.94 20.07 5.03
N PRO A 104 -9.49 19.46 6.09
CA PRO A 104 -10.27 20.20 7.07
C PRO A 104 -9.46 21.42 7.51
N PRO A 105 -10.08 22.61 7.65
CA PRO A 105 -9.38 23.73 8.26
C PRO A 105 -8.79 23.18 9.55
N GLU A 106 -7.48 23.30 9.72
CA GLU A 106 -6.79 22.88 10.92
C GLU A 106 -7.50 23.60 12.05
N GLU A 107 -8.43 22.90 12.70
CA GLU A 107 -9.15 23.42 13.83
C GLU A 107 -8.01 23.79 14.75
N LEU A 108 -7.88 25.10 15.03
CA LEU A 108 -6.90 25.63 15.95
C LEU A 108 -7.18 24.91 17.26
N VAL A 109 -6.56 23.74 17.43
CA VAL A 109 -6.48 23.05 18.68
C VAL A 109 -5.72 24.06 19.50
N ASP A 110 -6.44 24.80 20.35
CA ASP A 110 -5.88 25.79 21.24
C ASP A 110 -4.62 25.17 21.80
N GLU A 111 -3.47 25.65 21.32
CA GLU A 111 -2.17 25.08 21.66
C GLU A 111 -2.18 24.99 23.18
N PRO A 112 -2.16 23.77 23.75
CA PRO A 112 -2.48 23.59 25.15
C PRO A 112 -1.57 24.53 25.92
N GLU A 113 -2.21 25.49 26.60
CA GLU A 113 -1.56 26.61 27.30
C GLU A 113 -0.24 26.10 27.89
N PRO A 114 0.92 26.67 27.52
CA PRO A 114 2.23 26.07 27.75
C PRO A 114 2.28 25.47 29.14
N ILE A 115 2.11 24.14 29.24
CA ILE A 115 2.15 23.47 30.52
C ILE A 115 3.55 23.77 31.02
N ALA A 116 3.64 24.59 32.08
CA ALA A 116 4.90 25.04 32.62
C ALA A 116 5.84 23.83 32.66
N PRO A 117 7.05 23.94 32.07
CA PRO A 117 7.89 22.79 31.82
C PRO A 117 7.90 21.95 33.08
N PRO A 118 7.46 20.67 33.03
CA PRO A 118 7.47 19.85 34.23
C PRO A 118 8.88 19.94 34.77
N THR A 119 9.04 20.25 36.06
CA THR A 119 10.34 20.16 36.72
C THR A 119 10.76 18.70 36.62
N ILE A 120 11.44 18.33 35.54
CA ILE A 120 11.99 17.00 35.32
C ILE A 120 13.17 16.93 36.26
N ALA A 121 12.97 16.33 37.43
CA ALA A 121 14.09 15.87 38.25
C ALA A 121 14.99 14.99 37.35
N PRO A 122 16.32 15.16 37.37
CA PRO A 122 17.24 14.39 36.54
C PRO A 122 16.94 12.90 36.68
N ARG A 123 16.39 12.31 35.62
CA ARG A 123 16.11 10.88 35.57
C ARG A 123 17.25 10.28 34.77
N ASP A 124 18.27 9.81 35.50
CA ASP A 124 19.36 9.00 34.96
C ASP A 124 18.79 7.65 34.50
N GLY A 125 18.21 7.63 33.32
CA GLY A 125 17.65 6.44 32.68
C GLY A 125 18.20 6.31 31.26
N PRO A 126 18.65 5.12 30.83
CA PRO A 126 19.12 4.91 29.47
C PRO A 126 18.01 5.22 28.47
N ALA A 127 18.37 5.95 27.42
CA ALA A 127 17.49 6.37 26.34
C ALA A 127 16.79 5.15 25.71
N SER A 128 15.53 4.95 26.05
CA SER A 128 14.65 4.03 25.33
C SER A 128 14.33 4.67 23.99
N SER A 129 14.90 4.12 22.91
CA SER A 129 14.52 4.39 21.53
C SER A 129 13.01 4.22 21.39
N LEU A 130 12.33 5.32 21.08
CA LEU A 130 10.91 5.30 20.74
C LEU A 130 10.76 4.44 19.48
N ASP A 131 9.98 3.39 19.64
CA ASP A 131 9.72 2.34 18.66
C ASP A 131 8.91 2.93 17.50
N ASP A 132 9.53 3.08 16.33
CA ASP A 132 8.84 3.34 15.06
C ASP A 132 8.09 2.05 14.65
N GLY A 133 6.94 1.82 15.28
CA GLY A 133 6.06 0.73 14.92
C GLY A 133 5.47 0.98 13.53
N PRO A 134 5.60 0.05 12.56
CA PRO A 134 5.02 0.23 11.24
C PRO A 134 3.50 0.33 11.36
N ALA A 135 2.92 1.38 10.77
CA ALA A 135 1.48 1.53 10.64
C ALA A 135 0.92 0.39 9.79
N VAL A 136 0.32 -0.61 10.46
CA VAL A 136 -0.29 -1.76 9.80
C VAL A 136 -1.54 -1.29 9.06
N GLN A 137 -1.51 -1.35 7.73
CA GLN A 137 -2.68 -0.99 6.93
C GLN A 137 -3.73 -2.11 6.98
N PRO A 138 -5.03 -1.77 7.10
CA PRO A 138 -6.11 -2.74 7.30
C PRO A 138 -6.31 -3.74 6.13
N ASN A 139 -5.70 -3.52 4.96
CA ASN A 139 -5.84 -4.42 3.82
C ASN A 139 -4.97 -5.70 3.92
N GLU A 140 -3.92 -5.72 4.76
CA GLU A 140 -3.02 -6.87 4.89
C GLU A 140 -3.70 -8.07 5.56
N TYR A 141 -4.68 -7.81 6.43
CA TYR A 141 -5.42 -8.84 7.15
C TYR A 141 -6.27 -9.72 6.24
N LEU A 142 -6.81 -9.16 5.15
CA LEU A 142 -7.67 -9.91 4.22
C LEU A 142 -6.85 -10.90 3.39
N ILE A 143 -5.66 -10.52 2.96
CA ILE A 143 -4.73 -11.40 2.23
C ILE A 143 -4.23 -12.51 3.16
N GLY A 144 -3.84 -12.16 4.39
CA GLY A 144 -3.42 -13.12 5.40
C GLY A 144 -4.51 -14.16 5.72
N LEU A 145 -5.77 -13.70 5.89
CA LEU A 145 -6.90 -14.59 6.16
C LEU A 145 -7.18 -15.53 4.99
N GLY A 146 -7.07 -15.04 3.74
CA GLY A 146 -7.21 -15.86 2.54
C GLY A 146 -6.19 -17.00 2.47
N ILE A 147 -4.91 -16.72 2.75
CA ILE A 147 -3.83 -17.72 2.75
C ILE A 147 -4.08 -18.79 3.82
N VAL A 148 -4.46 -18.39 5.03
CA VAL A 148 -4.77 -19.32 6.14
C VAL A 148 -5.94 -20.23 5.79
N LEU A 149 -6.99 -19.69 5.15
CA LEU A 149 -8.17 -20.46 4.78
C LEU A 149 -7.85 -21.49 3.69
N VAL A 150 -7.07 -21.10 2.66
CA VAL A 150 -6.64 -22.03 1.59
C VAL A 150 -5.74 -23.13 2.15
N THR A 151 -4.76 -22.79 2.99
CA THR A 151 -3.89 -23.81 3.62
C THR A 151 -4.67 -24.76 4.51
N PHE A 152 -5.65 -24.26 5.27
CA PHE A 152 -6.52 -25.10 6.09
C PHE A 152 -7.35 -26.08 5.24
N LEU A 153 -7.90 -25.61 4.11
CA LEU A 153 -8.67 -26.45 3.19
C LEU A 153 -7.81 -27.55 2.55
N ILE A 154 -6.58 -27.23 2.13
CA ILE A 154 -5.65 -28.23 1.57
C ILE A 154 -5.30 -29.27 2.63
N ALA A 155 -4.96 -28.85 3.85
CA ALA A 155 -4.64 -29.78 4.94
C ALA A 155 -5.82 -30.70 5.28
N PHE A 156 -7.03 -30.15 5.35
CA PHE A 156 -8.24 -30.92 5.58
C PHE A 156 -8.50 -31.95 4.46
N TRP A 157 -8.31 -31.55 3.20
CA TRP A 157 -8.43 -32.45 2.06
C TRP A 157 -7.41 -33.61 2.12
N LEU A 158 -6.16 -33.33 2.47
CA LEU A 158 -5.13 -34.37 2.64
C LEU A 158 -5.45 -35.34 3.79
N LEU A 159 -5.92 -34.82 4.92
CA LEU A 159 -6.31 -35.66 6.06
C LEU A 159 -7.49 -36.57 5.74
N THR A 160 -8.51 -36.04 5.04
CA THR A 160 -9.69 -36.83 4.67
C THR A 160 -9.38 -37.90 3.63
N THR A 161 -8.52 -37.61 2.65
CA THR A 161 -8.07 -38.60 1.65
C THR A 161 -7.22 -39.70 2.29
N ALA A 162 -6.29 -39.35 3.19
CA ALA A 162 -5.51 -40.33 3.96
C ALA A 162 -6.41 -41.22 4.86
N ALA A 163 -7.41 -40.63 5.50
CA ALA A 163 -8.37 -41.39 6.32
C ALA A 163 -9.21 -42.36 5.49
N ARG A 164 -9.62 -41.97 4.27
CA ARG A 164 -10.33 -42.87 3.33
C ARG A 164 -9.46 -44.02 2.86
N ALA A 165 -8.19 -43.77 2.54
CA ALA A 165 -7.25 -44.82 2.16
C ALA A 165 -7.08 -45.87 3.27
N ARG A 166 -6.91 -45.43 4.53
CA ARG A 166 -6.79 -46.34 5.68
C ARG A 166 -8.04 -47.18 5.96
N ARG A 167 -9.24 -46.70 5.64
CA ARG A 167 -10.47 -47.51 5.77
C ARG A 167 -10.51 -48.62 4.73
N ARG A 168 -10.09 -48.33 3.49
CA ARG A 168 -10.10 -49.29 2.39
C ARG A 168 -9.18 -50.49 2.65
N ASP A 169 -8.02 -50.27 3.28
CA ASP A 169 -7.08 -51.33 3.66
C ASP A 169 -7.58 -52.20 4.82
N ARG A 170 -8.62 -51.78 5.55
CA ARG A 170 -9.15 -52.53 6.72
C ARG A 170 -10.24 -53.53 6.34
N ASP A 171 -10.83 -53.38 5.16
CA ASP A 171 -11.95 -54.19 4.66
C ASP A 171 -11.48 -55.33 3.72
N VAL A 172 -10.16 -55.49 3.52
CA VAL A 172 -9.49 -56.54 2.72
C VAL A 172 -8.76 -57.50 3.65
#